data_AF-A0A954IP46-F1
#
_entry.id   AF-A0A954IP46-F1
#
_cell.length_a   1.000
_cell.length_b   1.000
_cell.length_c   1.000
_cell.angle_alpha   90.00
_cell.angle_beta   90.00
_cell.angle_gamma   90.00
#
_symmetry.space_group_name_H-M   'P 1'
#
loop_
_entity.id
_entity.type
_entity.pdbx_description
1 polymer ?
#
loop_
_entity_poly.entity_id
_entity_poly.type
_entity_poly.pdbx_seq_one_letter_code
_entity_poly.pdbx_strand_id
1 'polypeptide(L)'
;AFLLPNFVDIVQNIIQDLVYLAIGVFFLVRLETTIKRHRVSRIIHQLRSIAHVIDMHQLTKDPHRVLNKNLVTTASSPVVTLTPFLLRRYLDYCSEMLSLTGKIAALYLKDFDDPATVAAVTEIEELTTGLSRKIWQKITALPPETDE
;
A
#
# COMPACT_ATOMS: atom_id res chain seq x y z
N ALA A 1 -24.41 54.87 -37.21
CA ALA A 1 -24.11 53.47 -37.57
C ALA A 1 -22.85 52.90 -36.89
N PHE A 2 -22.28 53.54 -35.85
CA PHE A 2 -20.97 53.16 -35.27
C PHE A 2 -21.05 52.35 -33.95
N LEU A 3 -22.25 52.12 -33.40
CA LEU A 3 -22.41 51.50 -32.06
C LEU A 3 -22.53 49.97 -32.06
N LEU A 4 -22.96 49.36 -33.17
CA LEU A 4 -23.15 47.91 -33.28
C LEU A 4 -21.85 47.10 -33.30
N PRO A 5 -20.77 47.51 -34.01
CA PRO A 5 -19.52 46.75 -34.04
C PRO A 5 -18.86 46.66 -32.66
N ASN A 6 -18.76 47.79 -31.95
CA ASN A 6 -18.16 47.85 -30.61
C ASN A 6 -18.91 47.00 -29.58
N PHE A 7 -20.24 46.90 -29.68
CA PHE A 7 -21.03 46.06 -28.77
C PHE A 7 -20.76 44.58 -28.99
N VAL A 8 -20.68 44.14 -30.25
CA VAL A 8 -20.38 42.74 -30.61
C VAL A 8 -18.97 42.37 -30.15
N ASP A 9 -17.99 43.26 -30.35
CA ASP A 9 -16.60 43.03 -29.93
C ASP A 9 -16.47 42.92 -28.40
N ILE A 10 -17.19 43.75 -27.63
CA ILE A 10 -17.21 43.67 -26.17
C ILE A 10 -17.80 42.33 -25.71
N VAL A 11 -18.93 41.91 -26.29
CA VAL A 11 -19.56 40.63 -25.95
C VAL A 11 -18.63 39.46 -26.30
N GLN A 12 -17.97 39.51 -27.45
CA GLN A 12 -17.02 38.48 -27.87
C GLN A 12 -15.84 38.37 -26.90
N ASN A 13 -15.23 39.49 -26.49
CA ASN A 13 -14.12 39.49 -25.54
C ASN A 13 -14.53 38.92 -24.17
N ILE A 14 -15.71 39.27 -23.68
CA ILE A 14 -16.24 38.73 -22.41
C ILE A 14 -16.43 37.21 -22.49
N ILE A 15 -16.98 36.71 -23.61
CA ILE A 15 -17.16 35.27 -23.82
C ILE A 15 -15.79 34.57 -23.86
N GLN A 16 -14.82 35.14 -24.56
CA GLN A 16 -13.47 34.59 -24.67
C GLN A 16 -12.77 34.52 -23.31
N ASP A 17 -12.84 35.60 -22.51
CA ASP A 17 -12.29 35.64 -21.17
C ASP A 17 -12.96 34.62 -20.23
N LEU A 18 -14.29 34.47 -20.31
CA LEU A 18 -15.04 33.46 -19.57
C LEU A 18 -14.62 32.04 -19.94
N VAL A 19 -14.43 31.77 -21.24
CA VAL A 19 -13.97 30.46 -21.72
C VAL A 19 -12.55 30.17 -21.22
N TYR A 20 -11.64 31.13 -21.29
CA TYR A 20 -10.28 30.94 -20.78
C TYR A 20 -10.24 30.76 -19.27
N LEU A 21 -11.07 31.50 -18.52
CA LEU A 21 -11.23 31.31 -17.08
C LEU A 21 -11.72 29.89 -16.78
N ALA A 22 -12.73 29.40 -17.48
CA ALA A 22 -13.27 28.05 -17.30
C ALA A 22 -12.22 26.96 -17.60
N ILE A 23 -11.46 27.12 -18.69
CA ILE A 23 -10.35 26.22 -19.03
C ILE A 23 -9.27 26.27 -17.95
N GLY A 24 -8.91 27.46 -17.46
CA GLY A 24 -7.93 27.64 -16.39
C GLY A 24 -8.34 26.94 -15.10
N VAL A 25 -9.58 27.10 -14.67
CA VAL A 25 -10.13 26.41 -13.48
C VAL A 25 -10.13 24.89 -13.68
N PHE A 26 -10.60 24.40 -14.84
CA PHE A 26 -10.59 22.98 -15.15
C PHE A 26 -9.16 22.40 -15.15
N PHE A 27 -8.20 23.13 -15.71
CA PHE A 27 -6.80 22.75 -15.70
C PHE A 27 -6.24 22.66 -14.29
N LEU A 28 -6.54 23.63 -13.41
CA LEU A 28 -6.08 23.60 -12.01
C LEU A 28 -6.63 22.40 -11.23
N VAL A 29 -7.93 22.10 -11.38
CA VAL A 29 -8.54 20.93 -10.72
C VAL A 29 -7.92 19.61 -11.22
N ARG A 30 -7.69 19.50 -12.53
CA ARG A 30 -6.99 18.35 -13.12
C ARG A 30 -5.56 18.24 -12.61
N LEU A 31 -4.82 19.34 -12.57
CA LEU A 31 -3.43 19.39 -12.13
C LEU A 31 -3.31 18.97 -10.66
N GLU A 32 -4.17 19.49 -9.78
CA GLU A 32 -4.22 19.10 -8.37
C GLU A 32 -4.44 17.59 -8.22
N THR A 33 -5.41 17.04 -8.94
CA THR A 33 -5.72 15.60 -8.90
C THR A 33 -4.53 14.76 -9.35
N THR A 34 -3.88 15.14 -10.45
CA THR A 34 -2.70 14.46 -10.96
C THR A 34 -1.53 14.54 -9.97
N ILE A 35 -1.27 15.69 -9.35
CA ILE A 35 -0.20 15.85 -8.36
C ILE A 35 -0.46 14.97 -7.13
N LYS A 36 -1.69 14.99 -6.59
CA LYS A 36 -2.08 14.15 -5.45
C LYS A 36 -1.91 12.67 -5.78
N ARG A 37 -2.36 12.23 -6.97
CA ARG A 37 -2.21 10.84 -7.43
C ARG A 37 -0.75 10.40 -7.48
N HIS A 38 0.15 11.21 -8.04
CA HIS A 38 1.58 10.86 -8.09
C HIS A 38 2.19 10.74 -6.69
N ARG A 39 1.80 11.62 -5.76
CA ARG A 39 2.25 11.54 -4.37
C ARG A 39 1.78 10.24 -3.70
N VAL A 40 0.49 9.90 -3.84
CA VAL A 40 -0.04 8.67 -3.23
C VAL A 40 0.59 7.43 -3.86
N SER A 41 0.69 7.36 -5.19
CA SER A 41 1.33 6.24 -5.90
C SER A 41 2.74 5.95 -5.39
N ARG A 42 3.56 6.99 -5.16
CA ARG A 42 4.90 6.84 -4.59
C ARG A 42 4.86 6.24 -3.17
N ILE A 43 3.93 6.67 -2.33
CA ILE A 43 3.80 6.16 -0.96
C ILE A 43 3.32 4.70 -0.98
N ILE A 44 2.32 4.38 -1.80
CA ILE A 44 1.84 3.01 -1.99
C ILE A 44 2.97 2.10 -2.46
N HIS A 45 3.84 2.56 -3.38
CA HIS A 45 5.01 1.80 -3.79
C HIS A 45 5.98 1.53 -2.62
N GLN A 46 6.20 2.52 -1.74
CA GLN A 46 7.02 2.33 -0.54
C GLN A 46 6.38 1.33 0.44
N LEU A 47 5.07 1.39 0.67
CA LEU A 47 4.35 0.43 1.50
C LEU A 47 4.43 -1.00 0.94
N ARG A 48 4.34 -1.14 -0.40
CA ARG A 48 4.56 -2.43 -1.08
C ARG A 48 5.95 -2.99 -0.78
N SER A 49 6.97 -2.14 -0.86
CA SER A 49 8.35 -2.52 -0.53
C SER A 49 8.48 -2.98 0.92
N ILE A 50 7.86 -2.28 1.87
CA ILE A 50 7.83 -2.68 3.29
C ILE A 50 7.18 -4.05 3.46
N ALA A 51 6.01 -4.28 2.85
CA ALA A 51 5.32 -5.56 2.91
C ALA A 51 6.19 -6.71 2.38
N HIS A 52 6.91 -6.49 1.28
CA HIS A 52 7.84 -7.48 0.74
C HIS A 52 9.08 -7.69 1.60
N VAL A 53 9.64 -6.65 2.23
CA VAL A 53 10.77 -6.81 3.17
C VAL A 53 10.36 -7.68 4.36
N ILE A 54 9.16 -7.47 4.89
CA ILE A 54 8.60 -8.31 5.96
C ILE A 54 8.53 -9.78 5.51
N ASP A 55 8.01 -10.06 4.31
CA ASP A 55 7.95 -11.42 3.75
C ASP A 55 9.35 -12.02 3.51
N MET A 56 10.29 -11.24 2.97
CA MET A 56 11.66 -11.71 2.71
C MET A 56 12.40 -12.09 3.99
N HIS A 57 12.21 -11.35 5.08
CA HIS A 57 12.79 -11.72 6.39
C HIS A 57 12.15 -12.97 7.02
N GLN A 58 11.06 -13.49 6.47
CA GLN A 58 10.43 -14.73 6.92
C GLN A 58 10.87 -15.98 6.17
N LEU A 59 11.72 -15.87 5.14
CA LEU A 59 12.12 -17.01 4.31
C LEU A 59 12.78 -18.16 5.10
N THR A 60 13.51 -17.83 6.17
CA THR A 60 14.17 -18.83 7.04
C THR A 60 13.32 -19.27 8.23
N LYS A 61 12.11 -18.70 8.37
CA LYS A 61 11.23 -18.88 9.53
C LYS A 61 10.22 -19.98 9.25
N ASP A 62 10.75 -21.22 9.24
CA ASP A 62 10.02 -22.45 8.92
C ASP A 62 9.72 -23.26 10.20
N PRO A 63 8.44 -23.47 10.56
CA PRO A 63 8.02 -24.31 11.69
C PRO A 63 8.59 -25.72 11.66
N HIS A 64 8.66 -26.37 10.48
CA HIS A 64 9.12 -27.74 10.37
C HIS A 64 10.59 -27.89 10.82
N ARG A 65 11.42 -26.88 10.51
CA ARG A 65 12.83 -26.85 10.91
C ARG A 65 13.00 -26.69 12.42
N VAL A 66 12.11 -25.97 13.07
CA VAL A 66 12.17 -25.76 14.54
C VAL A 66 11.66 -26.99 15.30
N LEU A 67 10.64 -27.68 14.77
CA LEU A 67 9.99 -28.79 15.47
C LEU A 67 10.70 -30.13 15.26
N ASN A 68 11.31 -30.36 14.11
CA ASN A 68 11.91 -31.65 13.80
C ASN A 68 13.43 -31.62 13.99
N LYS A 69 13.88 -32.20 15.11
CA LYS A 69 15.30 -32.33 15.49
C LYS A 69 16.10 -33.30 14.60
N ASN A 70 15.41 -34.14 13.81
CA ASN A 70 16.02 -35.15 12.95
C ASN A 70 16.16 -34.68 11.49
N LEU A 71 15.96 -33.38 11.19
CA LEU A 71 16.20 -32.87 9.84
C LEU A 71 17.67 -33.07 9.45
N VAL A 72 17.87 -33.72 8.31
CA VAL A 72 19.17 -33.76 7.65
C VAL A 72 19.50 -32.33 7.19
N THR A 73 20.58 -31.77 7.73
CA THR A 73 21.05 -30.43 7.38
C THR A 73 22.38 -30.50 6.63
N THR A 74 22.60 -29.50 5.78
CA THR A 74 23.86 -29.29 5.06
C THR A 74 24.53 -28.01 5.56
N ALA A 75 25.80 -27.79 5.19
CA ALA A 75 26.53 -26.57 5.56
C ALA A 75 25.83 -25.27 5.10
N SER A 76 25.06 -25.31 4.01
CA SER A 76 24.31 -24.15 3.48
C SER A 76 22.88 -24.05 4.00
N SER A 77 22.44 -24.98 4.86
CA SER A 77 21.09 -24.95 5.41
C SER A 77 20.90 -23.79 6.39
N PRO A 78 19.75 -23.08 6.39
CA PRO A 78 19.51 -22.00 7.35
C PRO A 78 19.62 -22.47 8.80
N VAL A 79 20.32 -21.70 9.62
CA VAL A 79 20.49 -21.98 11.06
C VAL A 79 19.18 -21.70 11.78
N VAL A 80 18.74 -22.65 12.61
CA VAL A 80 17.58 -22.47 13.49
C VAL A 80 18.02 -21.72 14.74
N THR A 81 17.60 -20.46 14.88
CA THR A 81 18.00 -19.58 16.00
C THR A 81 16.86 -19.27 16.97
N LEU A 82 15.63 -19.63 16.63
CA LEU A 82 14.44 -19.30 17.43
C LEU A 82 13.82 -20.58 17.99
N THR A 83 13.39 -20.52 19.25
CA THR A 83 12.52 -21.55 19.84
C THR A 83 11.12 -21.47 19.21
N PRO A 84 10.29 -22.52 19.33
CA PRO A 84 8.90 -22.47 18.83
C PRO A 84 8.13 -21.25 19.33
N PHE A 85 8.27 -20.93 20.63
CA PHE A 85 7.66 -19.75 21.25
C PHE A 85 8.15 -18.44 20.62
N LEU A 86 9.47 -18.24 20.50
CA LEU A 86 10.03 -17.02 19.91
C LEU A 86 9.68 -16.88 18.42
N LEU A 87 9.59 -18.00 17.70
CA LEU A 87 9.15 -18.00 16.30
C LEU A 87 7.69 -17.59 16.17
N ARG A 88 6.79 -18.07 17.04
CA ARG A 88 5.38 -17.63 17.08
C ARG A 88 5.29 -16.11 17.29
N ARG A 89 5.92 -15.58 18.33
CA ARG A 89 5.93 -14.12 18.59
C ARG A 89 6.50 -13.31 17.42
N TYR A 90 7.58 -13.77 16.81
CA TYR A 90 8.15 -13.13 15.62
C TYR A 90 7.13 -13.06 14.46
N LEU A 91 6.43 -14.16 14.22
CA LEU A 91 5.42 -14.25 13.17
C LEU A 91 4.19 -13.38 13.48
N ASP A 92 3.74 -13.33 14.74
CA ASP A 92 2.67 -12.43 15.18
C ASP A 92 3.03 -10.96 14.94
N TYR A 93 4.23 -10.52 15.34
CA TYR A 93 4.71 -9.17 15.06
C TYR A 93 4.78 -8.85 13.57
N CYS A 94 5.18 -9.83 12.75
CA CYS A 94 5.14 -9.64 11.30
C CYS A 94 3.72 -9.44 10.77
N SER A 95 2.73 -10.16 11.31
CA SER A 95 1.32 -10.00 10.95
C SER A 95 0.79 -8.62 11.39
N GLU A 96 1.16 -8.16 12.58
CA GLU A 96 0.82 -6.81 13.08
C GLU A 96 1.41 -5.72 12.19
N MET A 97 2.69 -5.84 11.81
CA MET A 97 3.34 -4.91 10.88
C MET A 97 2.67 -4.87 9.51
N LEU A 98 2.22 -6.01 8.98
CA LEU A 98 1.45 -6.06 7.73
C LEU A 98 0.08 -5.41 7.88
N SER A 99 -0.61 -5.62 9.01
CA SER A 99 -1.88 -4.97 9.31
C SER A 99 -1.73 -3.44 9.38
N LEU A 100 -0.67 -2.95 10.04
CA LEU A 100 -0.34 -1.52 10.06
C LEU A 100 -0.03 -1.00 8.66
N THR A 101 0.71 -1.76 7.84
CA THR A 101 1.02 -1.39 6.45
C THR A 101 -0.25 -1.20 5.62
N GLY A 102 -1.21 -2.12 5.71
CA GLY A 102 -2.51 -2.02 5.02
C GLY A 102 -3.34 -0.83 5.51
N LYS A 103 -3.41 -0.62 6.84
CA LYS A 103 -4.14 0.53 7.42
C LYS A 103 -3.54 1.87 7.03
N ILE A 104 -2.21 1.98 6.99
CA ILE A 104 -1.53 3.20 6.51
C ILE A 104 -1.89 3.48 5.06
N ALA A 105 -1.99 2.45 4.20
CA ALA A 105 -2.44 2.63 2.82
C ALA A 105 -3.88 3.17 2.76
N ALA A 106 -4.80 2.59 3.54
CA ALA A 106 -6.20 3.01 3.60
C ALA A 106 -6.39 4.48 4.02
N LEU A 107 -5.52 5.00 4.90
CA LEU A 107 -5.58 6.41 5.33
C LEU A 107 -5.43 7.41 4.17
N TYR A 108 -4.78 7.02 3.08
CA TYR A 108 -4.62 7.89 1.90
C TYR A 108 -5.89 8.07 1.07
N LEU A 109 -6.94 7.26 1.31
CA LEU A 109 -8.23 7.40 0.63
C LEU A 109 -9.21 8.34 1.34
N LYS A 110 -8.93 8.73 2.59
CA LYS A 110 -9.90 9.44 3.45
C LYS A 110 -10.47 10.70 2.80
N ASP A 111 -9.61 11.53 2.22
CA ASP A 111 -9.97 12.83 1.65
C ASP A 111 -9.61 12.93 0.15
N PHE A 112 -9.39 11.78 -0.52
CA PHE A 112 -8.99 11.71 -1.92
C PHE A 112 -9.57 10.48 -2.63
N ASP A 113 -10.78 10.65 -3.14
CA ASP A 113 -11.53 9.62 -3.87
C ASP A 113 -11.20 9.63 -5.36
N ASP A 114 -10.00 9.15 -5.69
CA ASP A 114 -9.53 8.97 -7.06
C ASP A 114 -9.51 7.47 -7.43
N PRO A 115 -10.23 7.01 -8.47
CA PRO A 115 -10.35 5.58 -8.78
C PRO A 115 -9.03 4.83 -8.94
N ALA A 116 -8.02 5.46 -9.53
CA ALA A 116 -6.70 4.85 -9.69
C ALA A 116 -5.98 4.69 -8.34
N THR A 117 -6.20 5.63 -7.42
CA THR A 117 -5.64 5.59 -6.07
C THR A 117 -6.34 4.55 -5.21
N VAL A 118 -7.68 4.45 -5.30
CA VAL A 118 -8.47 3.39 -4.65
C VAL A 118 -7.96 2.01 -5.05
N ALA A 119 -7.81 1.76 -6.35
CA ALA A 119 -7.29 0.49 -6.86
C ALA A 119 -5.90 0.16 -6.30
N ALA A 120 -4.99 1.14 -6.29
CA ALA A 120 -3.63 0.95 -5.79
C ALA A 120 -3.59 0.66 -4.28
N VAL A 121 -4.50 1.23 -3.49
CA VAL A 121 -4.64 0.94 -2.06
C VAL A 121 -5.21 -0.47 -1.85
N THR A 122 -6.24 -0.85 -2.59
CA THR A 122 -6.82 -2.20 -2.53
C THR A 122 -5.76 -3.28 -2.80
N GLU A 123 -4.88 -3.08 -3.78
CA GLU A 123 -3.76 -4.00 -4.03
C GLU A 123 -2.84 -4.20 -2.81
N ILE A 124 -2.60 -3.16 -2.01
CA ILE A 124 -1.80 -3.27 -0.78
C ILE A 124 -2.56 -4.01 0.32
N GLU A 125 -3.86 -3.74 0.47
CA GLU A 125 -4.70 -4.45 1.44
C GLU A 125 -4.79 -5.94 1.10
N GLU A 126 -4.93 -6.28 -0.17
CA GLU A 126 -4.91 -7.67 -0.66
C GLU A 126 -3.55 -8.33 -0.44
N LEU A 127 -2.44 -7.64 -0.77
CA LEU A 127 -1.08 -8.14 -0.56
C LEU A 127 -0.83 -8.43 0.93
N THR A 128 -1.10 -7.45 1.80
CA THR A 128 -0.86 -7.58 3.24
C THR A 128 -1.73 -8.68 3.86
N THR A 129 -3.01 -8.76 3.47
CA THR A 129 -3.91 -9.86 3.88
C THR A 129 -3.42 -11.22 3.40
N GLY A 130 -2.93 -11.31 2.15
CA GLY A 130 -2.36 -12.54 1.59
C GLY A 130 -1.10 -13.00 2.34
N LEU A 131 -0.20 -12.08 2.66
CA LEU A 131 1.01 -12.37 3.44
C LEU A 131 0.67 -12.75 4.89
N SER A 132 -0.23 -12.04 5.56
CA SER A 132 -0.70 -12.40 6.90
C SER A 132 -1.32 -13.79 6.94
N ARG A 133 -2.02 -14.21 5.88
CA ARG A 133 -2.55 -15.57 5.77
C ARG A 133 -1.44 -16.63 5.69
N LYS A 134 -0.37 -16.39 4.92
CA LYS A 134 0.80 -17.27 4.86
C LYS A 134 1.50 -17.37 6.22
N ILE A 135 1.60 -16.26 6.93
CA ILE A 135 2.14 -16.23 8.30
C ILE A 135 1.27 -17.08 9.23
N TRP A 136 -0.05 -16.92 9.15
CA TRP A 136 -0.98 -17.67 9.99
C TRP A 136 -0.88 -19.19 9.75
N GLN A 137 -0.66 -19.62 8.50
CA GLN A 137 -0.38 -21.03 8.21
C GLN A 137 0.89 -21.54 8.92
N LYS A 138 1.95 -20.73 8.99
CA LYS A 138 3.18 -21.07 9.74
C LYS A 138 2.89 -21.15 11.25
N ILE A 139 2.12 -20.21 11.78
CA ILE A 139 1.74 -20.19 13.19
C ILE A 139 0.92 -21.43 13.57
N THR A 140 -0.04 -21.82 12.74
CA THR A 140 -0.89 -23.01 12.98
C THR A 140 -0.10 -24.32 12.94
N ALA A 141 1.04 -24.36 12.23
CA ALA A 141 1.94 -25.51 12.25
C ALA A 141 2.79 -25.61 13.53
N LEU A 142 2.85 -24.55 14.35
CA LEU A 142 3.55 -24.55 15.64
C LEU A 142 2.67 -25.12 16.75
N PRO A 143 3.27 -25.75 17.78
CA PRO A 143 2.54 -26.18 18.96
C PRO A 143 1.81 -25.00 19.63
N PRO A 144 0.71 -25.29 20.35
CA PRO A 144 0.03 -24.27 21.14
C PRO A 144 0.99 -23.64 22.15
N GLU A 145 0.74 -22.38 22.46
CA GLU A 145 1.49 -21.67 23.49
C GLU A 145 1.19 -22.33 24.84
N THR A 146 2.22 -22.88 25.47
CA THR A 146 2.14 -23.42 26.82
C THR A 146 2.67 -22.35 27.78
N ASP A 147 1.86 -21.94 28.75
CA ASP A 147 2.15 -20.89 29.74
C ASP A 147 3.23 -21.30 30.79
N GLU A 148 4.25 -22.08 30.38
CA GLU A 148 5.37 -22.50 31.25
C GLU A 148 6.66 -21.70 31.01
#